data_AF-A0A9P4HI49-F1
#
_entry.id   AF-A0A9P4HI49-F1
#
_cell.length_a   1.000
_cell.length_b   1.000
_cell.length_c   1.000
_cell.angle_alpha   90.00
_cell.angle_beta   90.00
_cell.angle_gamma   90.00
#
_symmetry.space_group_name_H-M   'P 1'
#
loop_
_entity.id
_entity.type
_entity.pdbx_description
1 polymer ?
#
loop_
_entity_poly.entity_id
_entity_poly.type
_entity_poly.pdbx_seq_one_letter_code
_entity_poly.pdbx_strand_id
1 'polypeptide(L)'
;MAPPLSSLYTLSFAIALLATLLVAASLRVLTILPNRRPKPKQWRKRPIATRVLIVLGSGGHTHEMFYLLRDLDTHKYTHRTYVVSSGDAFSAQRAVEFEKGLEAREKEAAQELQEHVESEEVPNIALNGTTLDKKANNPRPTCLGPEHYNIAIVPRARNIHQSLLTTPFSALYCLYSCFPPLLRAPPLLPNKPPADAYEAAAADLPDLIITNGPATAVIVILASLVLRFFDIRGAHSRAKCKTIYAESFARVKGLSLSGKMLARVVDRFLVQWEELEGSGGGRAEFWGILV
;
A
#
# COMPACT_ATOMS: atom_id res chain seq x y z
N MET A 1 -54.34 1.83 25.77
CA MET A 1 -54.15 0.47 25.21
C MET A 1 -52.68 0.12 25.35
N ALA A 2 -52.34 -0.93 26.11
CA ALA A 2 -50.98 -1.44 26.15
C ALA A 2 -50.64 -2.12 24.80
N PRO A 3 -49.41 -2.00 24.28
CA PRO A 3 -49.02 -2.66 23.03
C PRO A 3 -49.15 -4.19 23.17
N PRO A 4 -49.51 -4.91 22.09
CA PRO A 4 -49.65 -6.36 22.13
C PRO A 4 -48.32 -7.01 22.51
N LEU A 5 -48.36 -8.07 23.31
CA LEU A 5 -47.17 -8.76 23.85
C LEU A 5 -46.17 -9.17 22.76
N SER A 6 -46.62 -9.49 21.55
CA SER A 6 -45.78 -9.78 20.38
C SER A 6 -44.86 -8.61 19.99
N SER A 7 -45.29 -7.36 20.15
CA SER A 7 -44.51 -6.17 19.83
C SER A 7 -43.34 -5.92 20.79
N LEU A 8 -43.45 -6.38 22.04
CA LEU A 8 -42.38 -6.26 23.03
C LEU A 8 -41.28 -7.29 22.76
N TYR A 9 -41.66 -8.51 22.35
CA TYR A 9 -40.71 -9.56 21.97
C TYR A 9 -39.95 -9.23 20.68
N THR A 10 -40.61 -8.63 19.68
CA THR A 10 -39.94 -8.20 18.44
C THR A 10 -38.94 -7.08 18.69
N LEU A 11 -39.29 -6.09 19.52
CA LEU A 11 -38.38 -5.00 19.89
C LEU A 11 -37.20 -5.51 20.72
N SER A 12 -37.44 -6.35 21.73
CA SER A 12 -36.38 -6.95 22.55
C SER A 12 -35.43 -7.81 21.71
N PHE A 13 -35.96 -8.58 20.76
CA PHE A 13 -35.15 -9.36 19.83
C PHE A 13 -34.30 -8.46 18.93
N ALA A 14 -34.88 -7.38 18.37
CA ALA A 14 -34.15 -6.45 17.52
C ALA A 14 -33.00 -5.75 18.28
N ILE A 15 -33.24 -5.35 19.54
CA ILE A 15 -32.20 -4.73 20.39
C ILE A 15 -31.10 -5.75 20.70
N ALA A 16 -31.46 -6.98 21.08
CA ALA A 16 -30.48 -8.03 21.34
C ALA A 16 -29.64 -8.35 20.09
N LEU A 17 -30.28 -8.46 18.93
CA LEU A 17 -29.58 -8.66 17.65
C LEU A 17 -28.62 -7.50 17.35
N LEU A 18 -29.07 -6.26 17.48
CA LEU A 18 -28.21 -5.09 17.27
C LEU A 18 -27.02 -5.08 18.24
N ALA A 19 -27.24 -5.38 19.53
CA ALA A 19 -26.19 -5.44 20.52
C ALA A 19 -25.16 -6.53 20.19
N THR A 20 -25.61 -7.74 19.81
CA THR A 20 -24.70 -8.83 19.40
C THR A 20 -23.90 -8.48 18.16
N LEU A 21 -24.52 -7.83 17.16
CA LEU A 21 -23.83 -7.36 15.96
C LEU A 21 -22.79 -6.27 16.29
N LEU A 22 -23.11 -5.34 17.19
CA LEU A 22 -22.18 -4.29 17.64
C LEU A 22 -20.99 -4.89 18.40
N VAL A 23 -21.22 -5.87 19.28
CA VAL A 23 -20.16 -6.58 19.99
C VAL A 23 -19.27 -7.34 18.99
N ALA A 24 -19.87 -8.10 18.07
CA ALA A 24 -19.13 -8.84 17.05
C ALA A 24 -18.32 -7.89 16.14
N ALA A 25 -18.90 -6.77 15.71
CA ALA A 25 -18.21 -5.76 14.93
C ALA A 25 -17.06 -5.11 15.71
N SER A 26 -17.26 -4.80 17.00
CA SER A 26 -16.22 -4.24 17.86
C SER A 26 -15.05 -5.21 18.05
N LEU A 27 -15.34 -6.48 18.35
CA LEU A 27 -14.33 -7.53 18.42
C LEU A 27 -13.59 -7.68 17.08
N ARG A 28 -14.31 -7.65 15.96
CA ARG A 28 -13.72 -7.72 14.63
C ARG A 28 -12.77 -6.56 14.36
N VAL A 29 -13.18 -5.31 14.64
CA VAL A 29 -12.31 -4.13 14.53
C VAL A 29 -11.06 -4.30 15.39
N LEU A 30 -11.19 -4.71 16.65
CA LEU A 30 -10.04 -4.92 17.55
C LEU A 30 -9.06 -5.99 17.03
N THR A 31 -9.54 -7.02 16.34
CA THR A 31 -8.65 -8.05 15.74
C THR A 31 -7.89 -7.56 14.50
N ILE A 32 -8.47 -6.61 13.75
CA ILE A 32 -7.89 -6.09 12.50
C ILE A 32 -6.94 -4.94 12.79
N LEU A 33 -7.26 -4.12 13.78
CA LEU A 33 -6.45 -2.99 14.16
C LEU A 33 -5.06 -3.48 14.60
N PRO A 34 -4.00 -2.83 14.10
CA PRO A 34 -2.63 -3.24 14.33
C PRO A 34 -2.28 -3.12 15.82
N ASN A 35 -1.99 -4.26 16.45
CA ASN A 35 -1.45 -4.30 17.80
C ASN A 35 0.04 -3.96 17.75
N ARG A 36 0.55 -3.21 18.73
CA ARG A 36 1.96 -2.76 18.81
C ARG A 36 3.00 -3.88 18.84
N ARG A 37 2.59 -5.13 19.02
CA ARG A 37 3.52 -6.25 19.04
C ARG A 37 3.92 -6.61 17.61
N PRO A 38 5.20 -6.44 17.22
CA PRO A 38 5.68 -6.98 15.96
C PRO A 38 5.43 -8.49 15.99
N LYS A 39 4.57 -8.98 15.09
CA LYS A 39 4.38 -10.43 14.95
C LYS A 39 5.69 -11.03 14.48
N PRO A 40 6.15 -12.15 15.07
CA PRO A 40 7.38 -12.79 14.63
C PRO A 40 7.32 -13.08 13.13
N LYS A 41 8.45 -12.86 12.46
CA LYS A 41 8.59 -13.03 11.01
C LYS A 41 8.38 -14.51 10.68
N GLN A 42 7.14 -14.90 10.38
CA GLN A 42 6.86 -16.24 9.90
C GLN A 42 7.68 -16.48 8.63
N TRP A 43 8.43 -17.56 8.59
CA TRP A 43 9.22 -17.97 7.43
C TRP A 43 8.28 -18.40 6.31
N ARG A 44 7.73 -17.42 5.59
CA ARG A 44 6.88 -17.66 4.43
C ARG A 44 7.75 -17.86 3.21
N LYS A 45 7.36 -18.79 2.34
CA LYS A 45 7.91 -18.87 0.98
C LYS A 45 7.74 -17.51 0.31
N ARG A 46 8.76 -17.06 -0.42
CA ARG A 46 8.73 -15.75 -1.10
C ARG A 46 7.54 -15.73 -2.08
N PRO A 47 6.62 -14.75 -2.01
CA PRO A 47 5.43 -14.73 -2.86
C PRO A 47 5.81 -14.50 -4.32
N ILE A 48 5.11 -15.11 -5.28
CA ILE A 48 5.44 -15.02 -6.72
C ILE A 48 5.57 -13.56 -7.17
N ALA A 49 4.60 -12.72 -6.80
CA ALA A 49 4.63 -11.28 -6.96
C ALA A 49 4.34 -10.60 -5.61
N THR A 50 4.95 -9.42 -5.39
CA THR A 50 4.61 -8.54 -4.27
C THR A 50 4.05 -7.25 -4.83
N ARG A 51 2.75 -7.02 -4.62
CA ARG A 51 2.08 -5.84 -5.13
C ARG A 51 2.12 -4.72 -4.10
N VAL A 52 2.65 -3.55 -4.48
CA VAL A 52 2.63 -2.33 -3.67
C VAL A 52 1.69 -1.33 -4.31
N LEU A 53 0.81 -0.74 -3.50
CA LEU A 53 -0.04 0.36 -3.90
C LEU A 53 0.46 1.65 -3.26
N ILE A 54 0.78 2.64 -4.09
CA ILE A 54 1.39 3.91 -3.70
C ILE A 54 0.37 5.00 -3.96
N VAL A 55 -0.10 5.68 -2.91
CA VAL A 55 -1.05 6.79 -3.07
C VAL A 55 -0.27 8.09 -3.21
N LEU A 56 -0.34 8.70 -4.38
CA LEU A 56 0.27 9.98 -4.68
C LEU A 56 -0.67 11.11 -4.25
N GLY A 57 -0.14 12.04 -3.45
CA GLY A 57 -0.78 13.34 -3.23
C GLY A 57 -0.53 14.28 -4.40
N SER A 58 -1.17 15.46 -4.37
CA SER A 58 -0.91 16.52 -5.35
C SER A 58 0.19 17.45 -4.86
N GLY A 59 1.11 17.86 -5.75
CA GLY A 59 2.11 18.89 -5.48
C GLY A 59 3.31 18.38 -4.67
N GLY A 60 3.56 18.98 -3.49
CA GLY A 60 4.70 18.63 -2.63
C GLY A 60 4.67 17.18 -2.14
N HIS A 61 3.48 16.65 -1.83
CA HIS A 61 3.33 15.26 -1.38
C HIS A 61 3.78 14.25 -2.44
N THR A 62 3.59 14.53 -3.73
CA THR A 62 4.08 13.67 -4.82
C THR A 62 5.59 13.54 -4.76
N HIS A 63 6.29 14.67 -4.58
CA HIS A 63 7.74 14.73 -4.53
C HIS A 63 8.28 13.99 -3.30
N GLU A 64 7.71 14.26 -2.12
CA GLU A 64 8.04 13.54 -0.89
C GLU A 64 7.88 12.02 -1.07
N MET A 65 6.81 11.57 -1.74
CA MET A 65 6.57 10.14 -1.97
C MET A 65 7.61 9.52 -2.89
N PHE A 66 8.00 10.19 -3.99
CA PHE A 66 9.04 9.65 -4.87
C PHE A 66 10.42 9.67 -4.24
N TYR A 67 10.70 10.64 -3.36
CA TYR A 67 11.95 10.62 -2.59
C TYR A 67 11.98 9.46 -1.60
N LEU A 68 10.87 9.21 -0.88
CA LEU A 68 10.71 8.04 0.00
C LEU A 68 10.94 6.72 -0.77
N LEU A 69 10.54 6.66 -2.04
CA LEU A 69 10.64 5.48 -2.88
C LEU A 69 11.95 5.41 -3.69
N ARG A 70 12.87 6.37 -3.55
CA ARG A 70 14.08 6.47 -4.40
C ARG A 70 14.90 5.17 -4.43
N ASP A 71 14.93 4.42 -3.33
CA ASP A 71 15.71 3.19 -3.17
C ASP A 71 14.79 1.95 -3.10
N LEU A 72 13.65 2.00 -3.78
CA LEU A 72 12.70 0.90 -3.85
C LEU A 72 13.30 -0.31 -4.60
N ASP A 73 13.49 -1.41 -3.87
CA ASP A 73 13.95 -2.69 -4.43
C ASP A 73 12.92 -3.32 -5.38
N THR A 74 13.25 -3.35 -6.67
CA THR A 74 12.39 -3.85 -7.75
C THR A 74 12.32 -5.38 -7.82
N HIS A 75 13.27 -6.10 -7.20
CA HIS A 75 13.24 -7.56 -7.09
C HIS A 75 12.22 -8.02 -6.05
N LYS A 76 12.05 -7.23 -4.99
CA LYS A 76 11.12 -7.51 -3.90
C LYS A 76 9.73 -7.00 -4.21
N TYR A 77 9.61 -5.77 -4.68
CA TYR A 77 8.35 -5.09 -4.97
C TYR A 77 8.05 -5.13 -6.46
N THR A 78 7.65 -6.31 -6.91
CA THR A 78 7.60 -6.67 -8.32
C THR A 78 6.53 -5.92 -9.11
N HIS A 79 5.41 -5.53 -8.47
CA HIS A 79 4.33 -4.80 -9.15
C HIS A 79 3.91 -3.56 -8.36
N ARG A 80 3.86 -2.39 -9.03
CA ARG A 80 3.62 -1.08 -8.40
C ARG A 80 2.38 -0.42 -8.98
N THR A 81 1.34 -0.24 -8.16
CA THR A 81 0.12 0.49 -8.52
C THR A 81 0.18 1.90 -7.96
N TYR A 82 0.27 2.92 -8.81
CA TYR A 82 0.20 4.32 -8.41
C TYR A 82 -1.25 4.80 -8.43
N VAL A 83 -1.77 5.22 -7.27
CA VAL A 83 -3.09 5.84 -7.17
C VAL A 83 -2.94 7.35 -7.22
N VAL A 84 -3.57 7.96 -8.22
CA VAL A 84 -3.55 9.40 -8.48
C VAL A 84 -4.96 9.97 -8.37
N SER A 85 -5.08 11.19 -7.86
CA SER A 85 -6.38 11.86 -7.75
C SER A 85 -6.85 12.42 -9.10
N SER A 86 -8.16 12.47 -9.33
CA SER A 86 -8.74 13.05 -10.54
C SER A 86 -8.31 14.51 -10.74
N GLY A 87 -7.86 14.83 -11.95
CA GLY A 87 -7.35 16.16 -12.30
C GLY A 87 -5.93 16.43 -11.78
N ASP A 88 -5.16 15.40 -11.43
CA ASP A 88 -3.74 15.50 -11.09
C ASP A 88 -2.88 14.78 -12.14
N ALA A 89 -2.90 15.29 -13.37
CA ALA A 89 -2.13 14.72 -14.48
C ALA A 89 -0.62 14.79 -14.22
N PHE A 90 -0.17 15.78 -13.45
CA PHE A 90 1.24 15.97 -13.12
C PHE A 90 1.78 14.82 -12.27
N SER A 91 1.07 14.40 -11.22
CA SER A 91 1.48 13.23 -10.42
C SER A 91 1.53 11.94 -11.24
N ALA A 92 0.62 11.77 -12.20
CA ALA A 92 0.64 10.63 -13.11
C ALA A 92 1.88 10.65 -14.04
N GLN A 93 2.23 11.81 -14.58
CA GLN A 93 3.46 11.98 -15.39
C GLN A 93 4.72 11.69 -14.57
N ARG A 94 4.79 12.21 -13.34
CA ARG A 94 5.91 11.95 -12.43
C ARG A 94 6.07 10.47 -12.09
N ALA A 95 4.96 9.71 -12.00
CA ALA A 95 5.04 8.26 -11.82
C ALA A 95 5.69 7.55 -13.02
N VAL A 96 5.37 7.98 -14.24
CA VAL A 96 6.01 7.45 -15.46
C VAL A 96 7.49 7.82 -15.52
N GLU A 97 7.84 9.07 -15.19
CA GLU A 97 9.23 9.52 -15.12
C GLU A 97 10.03 8.74 -14.07
N PHE A 98 9.44 8.48 -12.91
CA PHE A 98 10.06 7.73 -11.83
C PHE A 98 10.37 6.28 -12.25
N GLU A 99 9.42 5.58 -12.89
CA GLU A 99 9.65 4.22 -13.39
C GLU A 99 10.72 4.17 -14.50
N LYS A 100 10.73 5.17 -15.40
CA LYS A 100 11.83 5.32 -16.39
C LYS A 100 13.19 5.53 -15.72
N GLY A 101 13.23 6.28 -14.62
CA GLY A 101 14.43 6.47 -13.82
C GLY A 101 14.92 5.18 -13.16
N LEU A 102 14.02 4.34 -12.64
CA LEU A 102 14.36 3.01 -12.13
C LEU A 102 14.92 2.10 -13.23
N GLU A 103 14.32 2.14 -14.43
CA GLU A 103 14.83 1.40 -15.60
C GLU A 103 16.23 1.85 -16.04
N ALA A 104 16.49 3.16 -16.04
CA ALA A 104 17.80 3.70 -16.43
C ALA A 104 18.89 3.28 -15.43
N ARG A 105 18.63 3.43 -14.13
CA ARG A 105 19.58 3.06 -13.06
C ARG A 105 19.98 1.60 -13.09
N GLU A 106 19.03 0.71 -13.37
CA GLU A 106 19.33 -0.73 -13.45
C GLU A 106 20.09 -1.10 -14.71
N LYS A 107 19.88 -0.37 -15.82
CA LYS A 107 20.72 -0.53 -17.02
C LYS A 107 22.15 -0.05 -16.77
N GLU A 108 22.32 1.09 -16.10
CA GLU A 108 23.63 1.62 -15.70
C GLU A 108 24.36 0.63 -14.78
N ALA A 109 23.68 0.13 -13.73
CA ALA A 109 24.25 -0.86 -12.82
C ALA A 109 24.63 -2.18 -13.52
N ALA A 110 23.82 -2.63 -14.49
CA ALA A 110 24.12 -3.82 -15.29
C ALA A 110 25.33 -3.62 -16.22
N GLN A 111 25.51 -2.41 -16.77
CA GLN A 111 26.66 -2.05 -17.59
C GLN A 111 27.94 -2.00 -16.76
N GLU A 112 27.92 -1.32 -15.60
CA GLU A 112 29.06 -1.25 -14.68
C GLU A 112 29.53 -2.65 -14.23
N LEU A 113 28.58 -3.56 -13.97
CA LEU A 113 28.89 -4.94 -13.60
C LEU A 113 29.52 -5.72 -14.77
N GLN A 114 29.08 -5.50 -16.01
CA GLN A 114 29.68 -6.12 -17.19
C GLN A 114 31.12 -5.62 -17.42
N GLU A 115 31.36 -4.32 -17.29
CA GLU A 115 32.70 -3.73 -17.43
C GLU A 115 33.67 -4.21 -16.32
N HIS A 116 33.20 -4.38 -15.08
CA HIS A 116 34.01 -4.96 -14.01
C HIS A 116 34.37 -6.43 -14.27
N VAL A 117 33.45 -7.22 -14.81
CA VAL A 117 33.71 -8.64 -15.12
C VAL A 117 34.69 -8.79 -16.29
N GLU A 118 34.61 -7.93 -17.31
CA GLU A 118 35.55 -7.94 -18.44
C GLU A 118 36.96 -7.45 -18.05
N SER A 119 37.08 -6.57 -17.04
CA SER A 119 38.39 -6.08 -16.56
C SER A 119 39.08 -7.02 -15.56
N GLU A 120 38.36 -7.93 -14.91
CA GLU A 120 38.89 -8.94 -13.99
C GLU A 120 39.15 -10.34 -14.62
N GLU A 121 39.31 -10.45 -15.95
CA GLU A 121 39.69 -11.73 -16.59
C GLU A 121 41.09 -12.22 -16.13
N VAL A 122 41.12 -12.95 -15.02
CA VAL A 122 42.25 -13.76 -14.55
C VAL A 122 42.24 -15.10 -15.32
N PRO A 123 43.38 -15.62 -15.81
CA PRO A 123 43.41 -16.86 -16.58
C PRO A 123 42.87 -18.03 -15.77
N ASN A 124 41.89 -18.76 -16.32
CA ASN A 124 41.30 -19.97 -15.73
C ASN A 124 42.37 -21.04 -15.46
N ILE A 125 42.81 -21.20 -14.20
CA ILE A 125 43.49 -22.41 -13.74
C ILE A 125 42.40 -23.37 -13.27
N ALA A 126 42.10 -24.36 -14.11
CA ALA A 126 41.19 -25.45 -13.77
C ALA A 126 41.84 -26.35 -12.70
N LEU A 127 41.36 -26.29 -11.46
CA LEU A 127 41.64 -27.30 -10.44
C LEU A 127 40.34 -27.98 -10.00
N ASN A 128 40.27 -29.28 -10.30
CA ASN A 128 39.37 -30.28 -9.73
C ASN A 128 37.87 -29.96 -9.68
N GLY A 129 37.17 -30.17 -10.80
CA GLY A 129 36.18 -31.25 -10.95
C GLY A 129 34.97 -31.36 -10.03
N THR A 130 34.74 -30.48 -9.07
CA THR A 130 33.54 -30.50 -8.23
C THR A 130 32.70 -29.25 -8.47
N THR A 131 31.73 -29.37 -9.38
CA THR A 131 30.64 -28.41 -9.52
C THR A 131 29.75 -28.50 -8.29
N LEU A 132 30.03 -27.66 -7.29
CA LEU A 132 29.05 -27.35 -6.27
C LEU A 132 27.86 -26.69 -6.96
N ASP A 133 26.72 -27.36 -6.96
CA ASP A 133 25.43 -26.82 -7.40
C ASP A 133 25.14 -25.48 -6.70
N LYS A 134 25.54 -24.35 -7.31
CA LYS A 134 25.10 -22.99 -6.97
C LYS A 134 23.62 -22.77 -7.33
N LYS A 135 22.74 -23.74 -7.07
CA LYS A 135 21.28 -23.64 -7.28
C LYS A 135 20.55 -22.80 -6.23
N ALA A 136 21.27 -22.18 -5.28
CA ALA A 136 20.67 -21.61 -4.07
C ALA A 136 20.43 -20.09 -4.07
N ASN A 137 20.80 -19.31 -5.10
CA ASN A 137 20.54 -17.86 -5.11
C ASN A 137 20.57 -17.28 -6.52
N ASN A 138 19.69 -17.72 -7.44
CA ASN A 138 19.38 -16.82 -8.55
C ASN A 138 18.49 -15.70 -7.97
N PRO A 139 18.98 -14.43 -7.92
CA PRO A 139 18.12 -13.31 -7.57
C PRO A 139 16.95 -13.28 -8.58
N ARG A 140 15.79 -12.82 -8.12
CA ARG A 140 14.66 -12.62 -9.05
C ARG A 140 15.11 -11.68 -10.16
N PRO A 141 14.61 -11.84 -11.39
CA PRO A 141 14.82 -10.80 -12.40
C PRO A 141 14.27 -9.46 -11.88
N THR A 142 14.92 -8.37 -12.29
CA THR A 142 14.44 -7.01 -12.04
C THR A 142 13.08 -6.81 -12.71
N CYS A 143 12.07 -6.43 -11.92
CA CYS A 143 10.70 -6.24 -12.40
C CYS A 143 10.47 -4.77 -12.79
N LEU A 144 10.98 -4.39 -13.97
CA LEU A 144 10.97 -3.05 -14.55
C LEU A 144 10.21 -3.02 -15.88
N GLY A 145 9.76 -1.87 -16.34
CA GLY A 145 8.97 -1.76 -17.57
C GLY A 145 7.48 -1.54 -17.33
N PRO A 146 6.73 -1.25 -18.41
CA PRO A 146 5.29 -1.00 -18.38
C PRO A 146 4.48 -2.20 -17.86
N GLU A 147 5.04 -3.41 -17.89
CA GLU A 147 4.42 -4.64 -17.38
C GLU A 147 4.44 -4.75 -15.84
N HIS A 148 5.20 -3.89 -15.17
CA HIS A 148 5.46 -3.99 -13.73
C HIS A 148 4.87 -2.82 -12.93
N TYR A 149 4.17 -1.90 -13.59
CA TYR A 149 3.45 -0.84 -12.90
C TYR A 149 2.14 -0.48 -13.60
N ASN A 150 1.24 0.14 -12.86
CA ASN A 150 0.01 0.70 -13.43
C ASN A 150 -0.39 1.97 -12.69
N ILE A 151 -1.13 2.84 -13.38
CA ILE A 151 -1.67 4.06 -12.78
C ILE A 151 -3.18 3.90 -12.66
N ALA A 152 -3.72 4.12 -11.47
CA ALA A 152 -5.14 4.10 -11.19
C ALA A 152 -5.60 5.51 -10.79
N ILE A 153 -6.66 5.99 -11.43
CA ILE A 153 -7.22 7.32 -11.15
C ILE A 153 -8.43 7.16 -10.24
N VAL A 154 -8.44 7.89 -9.13
CA VAL A 154 -9.53 7.91 -8.16
C VAL A 154 -10.03 9.36 -8.03
N PRO A 155 -11.35 9.61 -7.96
CA PRO A 155 -11.88 10.95 -7.75
C PRO A 155 -11.38 11.55 -6.43
N ARG A 156 -11.19 12.87 -6.38
CA ARG A 156 -10.78 13.54 -5.14
C ARG A 156 -11.83 13.33 -4.04
N ALA A 157 -11.37 13.00 -2.82
CA ALA A 157 -12.25 12.90 -1.66
C ALA A 157 -13.02 14.20 -1.37
N ARG A 158 -12.39 15.35 -1.67
CA ARG A 158 -13.00 16.67 -1.59
C ARG A 158 -12.46 17.55 -2.72
N ASN A 159 -13.36 18.18 -3.46
CA ASN A 159 -13.03 19.14 -4.50
C ASN A 159 -12.59 20.48 -3.90
N ILE A 160 -11.81 21.24 -4.68
CA ILE A 160 -11.40 22.59 -4.30
C ILE A 160 -12.66 23.47 -4.26
N HIS A 161 -12.77 24.34 -3.26
CA HIS A 161 -13.96 25.18 -2.99
C HIS A 161 -15.26 24.42 -2.66
N GLN A 162 -15.20 23.10 -2.42
CA GLN A 162 -16.36 22.34 -1.98
C GLN A 162 -16.68 22.61 -0.50
N SER A 163 -17.96 22.84 -0.22
CA SER A 163 -18.48 22.97 1.15
C SER A 163 -18.28 21.70 1.98
N LEU A 164 -18.09 21.87 3.29
CA LEU A 164 -17.97 20.76 4.22
C LEU A 164 -19.23 19.88 4.27
N LEU A 165 -20.41 20.43 3.97
CA LEU A 165 -21.67 19.69 3.98
C LEU A 165 -21.82 18.74 2.78
N THR A 166 -21.26 19.09 1.62
CA THR A 166 -21.31 18.22 0.44
C THR A 166 -20.12 17.27 0.34
N THR A 167 -19.08 17.50 1.17
CA THR A 167 -17.87 16.66 1.24
C THR A 167 -18.15 15.18 1.54
N PRO A 168 -19.11 14.79 2.40
CA PRO A 168 -19.42 13.38 2.63
C PRO A 168 -19.82 12.62 1.36
N PHE A 169 -20.56 13.25 0.44
CA PHE A 169 -20.98 12.61 -0.80
C PHE A 169 -19.79 12.36 -1.74
N SER A 170 -18.89 13.35 -1.90
CA SER A 170 -17.68 13.16 -2.70
C SER A 170 -16.72 12.16 -2.05
N ALA A 171 -16.63 12.15 -0.72
CA ALA A 171 -15.81 11.19 0.02
C ALA A 171 -16.36 9.75 -0.12
N LEU A 172 -17.68 9.55 -0.10
CA LEU A 172 -18.30 8.25 -0.34
C LEU A 172 -18.09 7.77 -1.79
N TYR A 173 -18.20 8.67 -2.76
CA TYR A 173 -17.88 8.35 -4.15
C TYR A 173 -16.41 7.97 -4.31
N CYS A 174 -15.49 8.72 -3.68
CA CYS A 174 -14.08 8.37 -3.60
C CYS A 174 -13.84 7.01 -2.94
N LEU A 175 -14.57 6.70 -1.86
CA LEU A 175 -14.47 5.41 -1.16
C LEU A 175 -14.87 4.26 -2.09
N TYR A 176 -15.99 4.41 -2.80
CA TYR A 176 -16.44 3.42 -3.77
C TYR A 176 -15.40 3.23 -4.89
N SER A 177 -14.87 4.31 -5.44
CA SER A 177 -13.85 4.28 -6.50
C SER A 177 -12.47 3.77 -6.03
N CYS A 178 -12.21 3.67 -4.72
CA CYS A 178 -10.99 3.05 -4.20
C CYS A 178 -11.02 1.51 -4.24
N PHE A 179 -12.21 0.88 -4.31
CA PHE A 179 -12.30 -0.59 -4.32
C PHE A 179 -11.72 -1.22 -5.58
N PRO A 180 -11.98 -0.74 -6.82
CA PRO A 180 -11.40 -1.34 -8.02
C PRO A 180 -9.86 -1.46 -7.99
N PRO A 181 -9.07 -0.38 -7.73
CA PRO A 181 -7.62 -0.50 -7.69
C PRO A 181 -7.12 -1.35 -6.51
N LEU A 182 -7.85 -1.44 -5.39
CA LEU A 182 -7.50 -2.34 -4.29
C LEU A 182 -7.79 -3.79 -4.61
N LEU A 183 -8.94 -4.08 -5.23
CA LEU A 183 -9.41 -5.43 -5.52
C LEU A 183 -8.68 -6.05 -6.71
N ARG A 184 -8.26 -5.25 -7.70
CA ARG A 184 -7.62 -5.77 -8.91
C ARG A 184 -6.66 -4.76 -9.51
N ALA A 185 -5.48 -5.20 -9.91
CA ALA A 185 -4.66 -4.40 -10.82
C ALA A 185 -5.31 -4.44 -12.22
N PRO A 186 -5.45 -3.31 -12.93
CA PRO A 186 -5.87 -3.35 -14.31
C PRO A 186 -4.95 -4.31 -15.09
N PRO A 187 -5.52 -5.12 -16.00
CA PRO A 187 -4.71 -6.04 -16.79
C PRO A 187 -3.71 -5.24 -17.63
N LEU A 188 -2.49 -5.76 -17.74
CA LEU A 188 -1.39 -5.13 -18.49
C LEU A 188 -1.76 -4.96 -19.96
N LEU A 189 -2.49 -5.93 -20.51
CA LEU A 189 -3.12 -5.85 -21.83
C LEU A 189 -4.63 -5.60 -21.69
N PRO A 190 -5.20 -4.62 -22.42
CA PRO A 190 -6.63 -4.39 -22.44
C PRO A 190 -7.39 -5.67 -22.80
N ASN A 191 -8.40 -6.03 -21.98
CA ASN A 191 -9.35 -7.12 -22.22
C ASN A 191 -8.77 -8.55 -22.28
N LYS A 192 -7.55 -8.80 -21.83
CA LYS A 192 -7.02 -10.17 -21.69
C LYS A 192 -7.04 -10.64 -20.22
N PRO A 193 -7.44 -11.90 -19.94
CA PRO A 193 -7.21 -12.49 -18.62
C PRO A 193 -5.71 -12.64 -18.36
N PRO A 194 -5.27 -12.72 -17.09
CA PRO A 194 -3.86 -12.91 -16.78
C PRO A 194 -3.35 -14.18 -17.45
N ALA A 195 -2.33 -14.04 -18.31
CA ALA A 195 -1.73 -15.12 -19.06
C ALA A 195 -0.81 -15.98 -18.18
N ASP A 196 -0.12 -15.33 -17.23
CA ASP A 196 0.90 -15.95 -16.40
C ASP A 196 0.57 -15.94 -14.90
N ALA A 197 1.19 -16.86 -14.16
CA ALA A 197 1.08 -16.92 -12.71
C ALA A 197 1.56 -15.62 -12.02
N TYR A 198 2.50 -14.92 -12.64
CA TYR A 198 2.95 -13.59 -12.21
C TYR A 198 1.82 -12.57 -12.33
N GLU A 199 1.17 -12.46 -13.50
CA GLU A 199 0.09 -11.50 -13.72
C GLU A 199 -1.11 -11.76 -12.81
N ALA A 200 -1.46 -13.03 -12.57
CA ALA A 200 -2.51 -13.39 -11.63
C ALA A 200 -2.18 -12.95 -10.20
N ALA A 201 -0.92 -13.10 -9.78
CA ALA A 201 -0.44 -12.64 -8.48
C ALA A 201 -0.35 -11.10 -8.40
N ALA A 202 0.06 -10.43 -9.47
CA ALA A 202 0.10 -8.97 -9.59
C ALA A 202 -1.30 -8.35 -9.62
N ALA A 203 -2.31 -9.06 -10.15
CA ALA A 203 -3.71 -8.64 -10.16
C ALA A 203 -4.44 -8.91 -8.83
N ASP A 204 -3.79 -9.54 -7.85
CA ASP A 204 -4.36 -9.80 -6.54
C ASP A 204 -4.38 -8.56 -5.64
N LEU A 205 -4.92 -8.68 -4.42
CA LEU A 205 -4.88 -7.63 -3.41
C LEU A 205 -3.44 -7.14 -3.16
N PRO A 206 -3.23 -5.83 -2.95
CA PRO A 206 -1.91 -5.30 -2.61
C PRO A 206 -1.41 -5.92 -1.31
N ASP A 207 -0.12 -6.27 -1.28
CA ASP A 207 0.56 -6.70 -0.06
C ASP A 207 0.81 -5.51 0.87
N LEU A 208 1.08 -4.35 0.27
CA LEU A 208 1.47 -3.12 0.96
C LEU A 208 0.80 -1.91 0.31
N ILE A 209 0.34 -0.98 1.13
CA ILE A 209 -0.22 0.32 0.77
C ILE A 209 0.64 1.37 1.46
N ILE A 210 1.24 2.29 0.70
CA ILE A 210 2.08 3.37 1.23
C ILE A 210 1.45 4.71 0.87
N THR A 211 1.42 5.63 1.82
CA THR A 211 0.93 7.00 1.57
C THR A 211 1.49 8.03 2.54
N ASN A 212 1.56 9.29 2.11
CA ASN A 212 1.98 10.43 2.92
C ASN A 212 0.89 11.51 3.14
N GLY A 213 -0.36 11.26 2.73
CA GLY A 213 -1.52 11.88 3.37
C GLY A 213 -2.28 13.07 2.75
N PRO A 214 -2.70 13.08 1.47
CA PRO A 214 -3.89 13.82 1.09
C PRO A 214 -5.18 13.18 1.65
N ALA A 215 -6.32 13.89 1.59
CA ALA A 215 -7.62 13.33 2.00
C ALA A 215 -7.98 12.01 1.26
N THR A 216 -7.63 11.90 -0.03
CA THR A 216 -7.80 10.66 -0.81
C THR A 216 -7.08 9.47 -0.19
N ALA A 217 -5.91 9.67 0.42
CA ALA A 217 -5.17 8.60 1.07
C ALA A 217 -5.87 8.04 2.30
N VAL A 218 -6.50 8.91 3.08
CA VAL A 218 -7.33 8.50 4.22
C VAL A 218 -8.47 7.60 3.74
N ILE A 219 -9.09 7.95 2.62
CA ILE A 219 -10.17 7.16 2.01
C ILE A 219 -9.67 5.82 1.45
N VAL A 220 -8.49 5.78 0.80
CA VAL A 220 -7.88 4.51 0.35
C VAL A 220 -7.60 3.57 1.53
N ILE A 221 -7.07 4.09 2.62
CA ILE A 221 -6.83 3.30 3.83
C ILE A 221 -8.15 2.81 4.42
N LEU A 222 -9.17 3.66 4.48
CA LEU A 222 -10.51 3.27 4.94
C LEU A 222 -11.09 2.15 4.06
N ALA A 223 -10.99 2.23 2.73
CA ALA A 223 -11.41 1.16 1.83
C ALA A 223 -10.65 -0.15 2.11
N SER A 224 -9.33 -0.07 2.35
CA SER A 224 -8.52 -1.24 2.71
C SER A 224 -8.94 -1.88 4.04
N LEU A 225 -9.35 -1.06 5.03
CA LEU A 225 -9.91 -1.55 6.28
C LEU A 225 -11.25 -2.26 6.06
N VAL A 226 -12.11 -1.74 5.20
CA VAL A 226 -13.38 -2.39 4.87
C VAL A 226 -13.11 -3.77 4.25
N LEU A 227 -12.13 -3.89 3.36
CA LEU A 227 -11.72 -5.17 2.79
C LEU A 227 -11.23 -6.14 3.88
N ARG A 228 -10.40 -5.67 4.83
CA ARG A 228 -9.94 -6.47 5.98
C ARG A 228 -11.09 -6.83 6.93
N PHE A 229 -12.05 -5.92 7.13
CA PHE A 229 -13.21 -6.11 7.99
C PHE A 229 -14.05 -7.30 7.55
N PHE A 230 -14.43 -7.33 6.28
CA PHE A 230 -15.22 -8.41 5.69
C PHE A 230 -14.39 -9.60 5.18
N ASP A 231 -13.06 -9.57 5.36
CA ASP A 231 -12.10 -10.54 4.81
C ASP A 231 -12.28 -10.83 3.31
N ILE A 232 -12.64 -9.79 2.55
CA ILE A 232 -12.89 -9.90 1.10
C ILE A 232 -11.60 -10.37 0.41
N ARG A 233 -11.68 -11.43 -0.39
CA ARG A 233 -10.51 -12.10 -1.02
C ARG A 233 -9.40 -12.50 -0.03
N GLY A 234 -9.78 -12.75 1.23
CA GLY A 234 -8.85 -13.10 2.29
C GLY A 234 -7.90 -11.96 2.68
N ALA A 235 -8.35 -10.70 2.59
CA ALA A 235 -7.52 -9.53 2.90
C ALA A 235 -6.89 -9.61 4.29
N HIS A 236 -7.64 -10.03 5.31
CA HIS A 236 -7.16 -10.19 6.67
C HIS A 236 -6.50 -11.57 6.88
N SER A 237 -7.14 -12.66 6.45
CA SER A 237 -6.63 -14.02 6.65
C SER A 237 -5.28 -14.28 5.96
N ARG A 238 -5.06 -13.70 4.77
CA ARG A 238 -3.77 -13.80 4.05
C ARG A 238 -2.77 -12.70 4.44
N ALA A 239 -3.14 -11.79 5.34
CA ALA A 239 -2.36 -10.62 5.78
C ALA A 239 -1.94 -9.68 4.62
N LYS A 240 -2.90 -9.40 3.73
CA LYS A 240 -2.80 -8.42 2.63
C LYS A 240 -3.22 -7.04 3.12
N CYS A 241 -3.08 -6.03 2.26
CA CYS A 241 -3.44 -4.65 2.52
C CYS A 241 -2.79 -4.10 3.79
N LYS A 242 -1.50 -4.41 4.00
CA LYS A 242 -0.73 -3.77 5.08
C LYS A 242 -0.53 -2.31 4.72
N THR A 243 -0.59 -1.43 5.69
CA THR A 243 -0.60 0.02 5.48
C THR A 243 0.58 0.67 6.18
N ILE A 244 1.29 1.52 5.45
CA ILE A 244 2.33 2.40 5.98
C ILE A 244 1.90 3.83 5.66
N TYR A 245 1.79 4.64 6.70
CA TYR A 245 1.65 6.08 6.57
C TYR A 245 2.97 6.73 6.94
N ALA A 246 3.48 7.60 6.07
CA ALA A 246 4.62 8.46 6.37
C ALA A 246 4.13 9.90 6.49
N GLU A 247 4.27 10.51 7.66
CA GLU A 247 3.89 11.91 7.84
C GLU A 247 4.75 12.82 6.94
N SER A 248 4.13 13.89 6.42
CA SER A 248 4.78 14.84 5.52
C SER A 248 5.95 15.54 6.21
N PHE A 249 7.01 15.82 5.44
CA PHE A 249 8.23 16.47 5.93
C PHE A 249 7.92 17.85 6.52
N ALA A 250 6.93 18.55 5.96
CA ALA A 250 6.48 19.86 6.44
C ALA A 250 5.89 19.85 7.88
N ARG A 251 5.61 18.68 8.45
CA ARG A 251 5.02 18.54 9.78
C ARG A 251 6.11 18.31 10.82
N VAL A 252 6.65 19.41 11.35
CA VAL A 252 7.72 19.38 12.37
C VAL A 252 7.16 19.20 13.79
N LYS A 253 6.26 20.10 14.21
CA LYS A 253 5.80 20.19 15.62
C LYS A 253 4.52 19.42 15.93
N GLY A 254 3.80 18.96 14.91
CA GLY A 254 2.56 18.23 15.15
C GLY A 254 2.01 17.53 13.91
N LEU A 255 1.30 16.44 14.15
CA LEU A 255 0.70 15.59 13.11
C LEU A 255 -0.30 16.37 12.25
N SER A 256 -0.36 16.01 10.96
CA SER A 256 -1.40 16.49 10.05
C SER A 256 -2.77 15.95 10.46
N LEU A 257 -3.86 16.52 9.90
CA LEU A 257 -5.20 15.99 10.16
C LEU A 257 -5.31 14.53 9.69
N SER A 258 -4.78 14.23 8.50
CA SER A 258 -4.67 12.86 7.96
C SER A 258 -3.90 11.97 8.93
N GLY A 259 -2.74 12.44 9.41
CA GLY A 259 -1.91 11.71 10.37
C GLY A 259 -2.64 11.41 11.67
N LYS A 260 -3.35 12.40 12.25
CA LYS A 260 -4.16 12.22 13.46
C LYS A 260 -5.27 11.17 13.28
N MET A 261 -5.93 11.17 12.14
CA MET A 261 -6.99 10.18 11.82
C MET A 261 -6.41 8.78 11.65
N LEU A 262 -5.27 8.67 10.97
CA LEU A 262 -4.70 7.40 10.57
C LEU A 262 -3.81 6.75 11.63
N ALA A 263 -3.31 7.50 12.61
CA ALA A 263 -2.34 7.02 13.60
C ALA A 263 -2.77 5.74 14.34
N ARG A 264 -4.08 5.53 14.59
CA ARG A 264 -4.60 4.31 15.24
C ARG A 264 -5.04 3.22 14.28
N VAL A 265 -5.05 3.52 12.99
CA VAL A 265 -5.63 2.69 11.94
C VAL A 265 -4.55 1.96 11.15
N VAL A 266 -3.48 2.66 10.78
CA VAL A 266 -2.44 2.11 9.89
C VAL A 266 -1.53 1.14 10.62
N ASP A 267 -0.97 0.17 9.91
CA ASP A 267 -0.10 -0.84 10.51
C ASP A 267 1.22 -0.25 11.01
N ARG A 268 1.83 0.66 10.23
CA ARG A 268 2.98 1.47 10.67
C ARG A 268 2.74 2.94 10.40
N PHE A 269 3.14 3.78 11.37
CA PHE A 269 3.02 5.23 11.30
C PHE A 269 4.41 5.83 11.46
N LEU A 270 4.97 6.32 10.36
CA LEU A 270 6.32 6.86 10.31
C LEU A 270 6.27 8.39 10.42
N VAL A 271 7.21 8.95 11.18
CA VAL A 271 7.44 10.39 11.28
C VAL A 271 8.89 10.71 10.95
N GLN A 272 9.11 11.92 10.43
CA GLN A 272 10.42 12.37 9.97
C GLN A 272 11.15 13.28 10.96
N TRP A 273 10.50 13.61 12.07
CA TRP A 273 11.01 14.49 13.12
C TRP A 273 10.99 13.73 14.45
N GLU A 274 12.09 13.81 15.20
CA GLU A 274 12.26 13.11 16.47
C GLU A 274 11.22 13.60 17.50
N GLU A 275 10.86 14.88 17.46
CA GLU A 275 9.84 15.47 18.35
C GLU A 275 8.44 14.87 18.17
N LEU A 276 8.21 14.19 17.05
CA LEU A 276 6.95 13.49 16.77
C LEU A 276 6.97 12.02 17.14
N GLU A 277 8.12 11.48 17.57
CA GLU A 277 8.19 10.10 18.05
C GLU A 277 7.19 9.89 19.21
N GLY A 278 6.47 8.77 19.18
CA GLY A 278 5.43 8.51 20.18
C GLY A 278 4.17 9.39 20.07
N SER A 279 4.06 10.27 19.08
CA SER A 279 2.79 10.94 18.77
C SER A 279 1.71 9.96 18.28
N GLY A 280 0.46 10.44 18.17
CA GLY A 280 -0.64 9.64 17.62
C GLY A 280 -1.08 8.48 18.53
N GLY A 281 -0.90 8.63 19.84
CA GLY A 281 -1.16 7.57 20.82
C GLY A 281 0.01 6.60 20.98
N GLY A 282 1.26 7.10 20.89
CA GLY A 282 2.50 6.32 21.07
C GLY A 282 2.82 5.36 19.93
N ARG A 283 2.27 5.59 18.73
CA ARG A 283 2.45 4.71 17.57
C ARG A 283 3.40 5.27 16.52
N ALA A 284 3.77 6.54 16.62
CA ALA A 284 4.69 7.15 15.70
C ALA A 284 6.12 6.64 15.89
N GLU A 285 6.69 6.12 14.80
CA GLU A 285 8.05 5.61 14.71
C GLU A 285 8.92 6.63 13.98
N PHE A 286 9.96 7.12 14.63
CA PHE A 286 10.96 7.98 13.99
C PHE A 286 12.04 7.12 13.32
N TRP A 287 12.31 7.39 12.03
CA TRP A 287 13.29 6.65 11.22
C TRP A 287 14.34 7.58 10.60
N GLY A 288 14.42 8.82 11.06
CA GLY A 288 15.21 9.87 10.44
C GLY A 288 14.47 10.61 9.33
N ILE A 289 15.22 11.47 8.63
CA ILE A 289 14.74 12.24 7.50
C ILE A 289 14.68 11.32 6.28
N LEU A 290 13.48 11.07 5.77
CA LEU A 290 13.22 10.14 4.67
C LEU A 290 13.02 10.85 3.32
N VAL A 291 12.95 12.18 3.32
CA VAL A 291 12.73 13.06 2.16
C VAL A 291 13.86 14.07 2.03
#